data_AF-A0A1J5R8A4-F1
#
_entry.id   AF-A0A1J5R8A4-F1
#
_cell.length_a   1.000
_cell.length_b   1.000
_cell.length_c   1.000
_cell.angle_alpha   90.00
_cell.angle_beta   90.00
_cell.angle_gamma   90.00
#
_symmetry.space_group_name_H-M   'P 1'
#
loop_
_entity.id
_entity.type
_entity.pdbx_description
1 polymer ?
#
loop_
_entity_poly.entity_id
_entity_poly.type
_entity_poly.pdbx_seq_one_letter_code
_entity_poly.pdbx_strand_id
1 'polypeptide(L)'
;MANMDILTDHGQGIYAIDSGFGRPRLNAVHLIVANGHAALIDSANNHAVPRVLEALAKLGIAPEQVDYLILTHVHLDHAGGAGSLMAALPEARLVVHPRGARHVADPSRLIAGTIAVYGEEAARRMYGDILPVAATRIVEARDGQTLALGRRELTLFDTPGHARHHLSIRDGDTGQIFAGDSFGLSYRELDRDGRCFAFPATTPVQFDPAALHRSVDLIAGQRPTAVYVTHYSRVGDIPRLAADLHRLIDAHADLALRERDGPGRHQRLTAGLAQIVIAEGQRQDWALRDDDLLALMAMDIELNAQGLGAWLDAA
;
A
#
# COMPACT_ATOMS: atom_id res chain seq x y z
N MET A 1 10.85 1.96 25.95
CA MET A 1 9.83 2.62 25.10
C MET A 1 8.48 2.07 25.54
N ALA A 2 7.52 2.94 25.87
CA ALA A 2 6.19 2.50 26.28
C ALA A 2 5.61 1.59 25.18
N ASN A 3 5.01 0.47 25.58
CA ASN A 3 4.40 -0.51 24.68
C ASN A 3 3.18 0.17 24.01
N MET A 4 3.41 0.86 22.89
CA MET A 4 2.30 1.35 22.07
C MET A 4 1.55 0.13 21.57
N ASP A 5 0.23 0.13 21.71
CA ASP A 5 -0.59 -0.94 21.17
C ASP A 5 -0.46 -0.93 19.65
N ILE A 6 0.22 -1.94 19.10
CA ILE A 6 0.47 -2.10 17.66
C ILE A 6 -0.79 -2.53 16.92
N LEU A 7 -1.84 -2.94 17.65
CA LEU A 7 -3.05 -3.52 17.09
C LEU A 7 -4.22 -2.53 17.22
N THR A 8 -4.92 -2.29 16.12
CA THR A 8 -6.17 -1.53 16.10
C THR A 8 -7.30 -2.45 15.62
N ASP A 9 -8.34 -2.62 16.45
CA ASP A 9 -9.55 -3.34 16.10
C ASP A 9 -10.55 -2.38 15.41
N HIS A 10 -10.93 -2.69 14.17
CA HIS A 10 -11.94 -1.94 13.40
C HIS A 10 -13.32 -2.60 13.47
N GLY A 11 -13.47 -3.67 14.25
CA GLY A 11 -14.66 -4.49 14.38
C GLY A 11 -14.82 -5.49 13.25
N GLN A 12 -15.78 -6.42 13.42
CA GLN A 12 -16.14 -7.43 12.40
C GLN A 12 -14.94 -8.28 11.95
N GLY A 13 -14.01 -8.54 12.87
CA GLY A 13 -12.81 -9.33 12.62
C GLY A 13 -11.79 -8.64 11.72
N ILE A 14 -11.84 -7.32 11.54
CA ILE A 14 -10.86 -6.55 10.77
C ILE A 14 -9.94 -5.81 11.74
N TYR A 15 -8.64 -6.02 11.57
CA TYR A 15 -7.60 -5.39 12.37
C TYR A 15 -6.55 -4.73 11.51
N ALA A 16 -5.89 -3.71 12.06
CA ALA A 16 -4.69 -3.13 11.50
C ALA A 16 -3.53 -3.29 12.48
N ILE A 17 -2.38 -3.72 11.96
CA ILE A 17 -1.14 -3.91 12.71
C ILE A 17 -0.17 -2.84 12.24
N ASP A 18 0.27 -1.95 13.13
CA ASP A 18 1.32 -0.98 12.84
C ASP A 18 2.64 -1.71 12.61
N SER A 19 3.09 -1.74 11.36
CA SER A 19 4.29 -2.47 10.94
C SER A 19 5.57 -1.86 11.51
N GLY A 20 5.54 -0.60 11.94
CA GLY A 20 6.71 0.15 12.38
C GLY A 20 7.68 0.47 11.26
N PHE A 21 7.27 0.29 9.99
CA PHE A 21 8.07 0.65 8.84
C PHE A 21 8.35 2.16 8.85
N GLY A 22 9.64 2.54 8.96
CA GLY A 22 10.08 3.93 8.99
C GLY A 22 9.72 4.70 10.28
N ARG A 23 8.42 4.81 10.59
CA ARG A 23 7.87 5.48 11.78
C ARG A 23 6.53 4.87 12.19
N PRO A 24 6.05 5.06 13.44
CA PRO A 24 4.74 4.60 13.86
C PRO A 24 3.62 5.11 12.94
N ARG A 25 2.66 4.24 12.64
CA ARG A 25 1.47 4.50 11.82
C ARG A 25 1.74 4.99 10.39
N LEU A 26 2.92 4.71 9.83
CA LEU A 26 3.20 4.99 8.42
C LEU A 26 2.63 3.91 7.50
N ASN A 27 2.71 2.65 7.90
CA ASN A 27 2.35 1.49 7.08
C ASN A 27 1.71 0.42 7.98
N ALA A 28 0.65 -0.21 7.48
CA ALA A 28 -0.16 -1.17 8.20
C ALA A 28 -0.17 -2.51 7.47
N VAL A 29 -0.03 -3.60 8.22
CA VAL A 29 -0.44 -4.93 7.78
C VAL A 29 -1.85 -5.15 8.28
N HIS A 30 -2.79 -5.52 7.41
CA HIS A 30 -4.16 -5.79 7.85
C HIS A 30 -4.37 -7.27 8.12
N LEU A 31 -5.29 -7.57 9.02
CA LEU A 31 -5.67 -8.92 9.39
C LEU A 31 -7.18 -9.03 9.34
N ILE A 32 -7.68 -10.05 8.64
CA ILE A 32 -9.08 -10.43 8.60
C ILE A 32 -9.21 -11.77 9.32
N VAL A 33 -10.11 -11.84 10.31
CA VAL A 33 -10.37 -13.03 11.10
C VAL A 33 -11.82 -13.45 10.91
N ALA A 34 -12.04 -14.73 10.59
CA ALA A 34 -13.37 -15.28 10.39
C ALA A 34 -13.42 -16.75 10.81
N ASN A 35 -14.25 -17.06 11.82
CA ASN A 35 -14.57 -18.44 12.23
C ASN A 35 -13.33 -19.35 12.48
N GLY A 36 -12.27 -18.81 13.10
CA GLY A 36 -11.05 -19.57 13.37
C GLY A 36 -10.05 -19.62 12.21
N HIS A 37 -10.32 -18.90 11.12
CA HIS A 37 -9.42 -18.68 9.98
C HIS A 37 -8.95 -17.23 9.94
N ALA A 38 -7.75 -17.01 9.42
CA ALA A 38 -7.15 -15.69 9.28
C ALA A 38 -6.54 -15.44 7.89
N ALA A 39 -6.66 -14.22 7.38
CA ALA A 39 -5.94 -13.73 6.21
C ALA A 39 -5.19 -12.44 6.55
N LEU A 40 -3.93 -12.37 6.16
CA LEU A 40 -3.13 -11.15 6.24
C LEU A 40 -3.13 -10.44 4.90
N ILE A 41 -3.23 -9.11 4.91
CA ILE A 41 -3.07 -8.26 3.73
C ILE A 41 -1.77 -7.48 3.88
N ASP A 42 -0.89 -7.66 2.89
CA ASP A 42 0.50 -7.22 2.90
C ASP A 42 1.33 -7.78 4.06
N SER A 43 2.62 -7.47 4.07
CA SER A 43 3.63 -7.99 5.00
C SER A 43 4.63 -6.92 5.45
N ALA A 44 4.49 -5.69 4.94
CA ALA A 44 5.47 -4.63 5.10
C ALA A 44 6.90 -5.10 4.77
N ASN A 45 7.83 -4.95 5.70
CA ASN A 45 9.21 -5.42 5.61
C ASN A 45 9.51 -6.56 6.60
N ASN A 46 10.73 -7.10 6.58
CA ASN A 46 11.12 -8.16 7.53
C ASN A 46 11.03 -7.74 9.00
N HIS A 47 11.23 -6.45 9.31
CA HIS A 47 11.16 -5.94 10.69
C HIS A 47 9.73 -5.95 11.25
N ALA A 48 8.71 -6.01 10.38
CA ALA A 48 7.32 -6.11 10.77
C ALA A 48 6.91 -7.55 11.14
N VAL A 49 7.62 -8.58 10.68
CA VAL A 49 7.25 -9.99 10.90
C VAL A 49 7.05 -10.33 12.37
N PRO A 50 7.97 -9.97 13.30
CA PRO A 50 7.74 -10.21 14.73
C PRO A 50 6.47 -9.52 15.28
N ARG A 51 6.14 -8.32 14.79
CA ARG A 51 4.93 -7.59 15.20
C ARG A 51 3.66 -8.26 14.72
N VAL A 52 3.67 -8.78 13.49
CA VAL A 52 2.56 -9.56 12.94
C VAL A 52 2.32 -10.82 13.77
N LEU A 53 3.39 -11.57 14.09
CA LEU A 53 3.29 -12.76 14.93
C LEU A 53 2.81 -12.43 16.37
N GLU A 54 3.27 -11.31 16.94
CA GLU A 54 2.78 -10.82 18.23
C GLU A 54 1.28 -10.48 18.20
N ALA A 55 0.82 -9.82 17.13
CA ALA A 55 -0.60 -9.50 16.94
C ALA A 55 -1.47 -10.76 16.82
N LEU A 56 -1.03 -11.76 16.05
CA LEU A 56 -1.72 -13.05 15.96
C LEU A 56 -1.82 -13.73 17.33
N ALA A 57 -0.72 -13.76 18.10
CA ALA A 57 -0.69 -14.33 19.44
C ALA A 57 -1.64 -13.60 20.41
N LYS A 58 -1.69 -12.26 20.37
CA LYS A 58 -2.63 -11.45 21.18
C LYS A 58 -4.09 -11.77 20.89
N LEU A 59 -4.41 -12.09 19.64
CA LEU A 59 -5.75 -12.48 19.20
C LEU A 59 -6.04 -13.97 19.40
N GLY A 60 -5.08 -14.75 19.92
CA GLY A 60 -5.23 -16.20 20.11
C GLY A 60 -5.29 -16.97 18.78
N ILE A 61 -4.69 -16.44 17.73
CA ILE A 61 -4.64 -17.05 16.39
C ILE A 61 -3.30 -17.76 16.25
N ALA A 62 -3.32 -19.08 16.12
CA ALA A 62 -2.12 -19.85 15.85
C ALA A 62 -1.64 -19.62 14.40
N PRO A 63 -0.32 -19.68 14.14
CA PRO A 63 0.23 -19.55 12.78
C PRO A 63 -0.40 -20.48 11.74
N GLU A 64 -0.81 -21.68 12.16
CA GLU A 64 -1.47 -22.69 11.33
C GLU A 64 -2.90 -22.31 10.92
N GLN A 65 -3.51 -21.34 11.60
CA GLN A 65 -4.86 -20.85 11.30
C GLN A 65 -4.86 -19.72 10.26
N VAL A 66 -3.67 -19.28 9.81
CA VAL A 66 -3.56 -18.27 8.75
C VAL A 66 -3.61 -18.99 7.40
N ASP A 67 -4.72 -18.84 6.70
CA ASP A 67 -4.96 -19.48 5.40
C ASP A 67 -4.24 -18.74 4.27
N TYR A 68 -4.18 -17.40 4.37
CA TYR A 68 -3.68 -16.55 3.28
C TYR A 68 -2.78 -15.42 3.77
N LEU A 69 -1.72 -15.18 2.99
CA LEU A 69 -1.04 -13.89 2.91
C LEU A 69 -1.33 -13.29 1.54
N ILE A 70 -2.14 -12.25 1.48
CA ILE A 70 -2.56 -11.62 0.23
C ILE A 70 -1.76 -10.33 0.05
N LEU A 71 -0.97 -10.24 -1.02
CA LEU A 71 -0.24 -9.02 -1.36
C LEU A 71 -1.11 -8.15 -2.25
N THR A 72 -1.30 -6.89 -1.86
CA THR A 72 -1.88 -5.87 -2.74
C THR A 72 -0.99 -5.71 -3.96
N HIS A 73 0.32 -5.58 -3.76
CA HIS A 73 1.33 -5.58 -4.82
C HIS A 73 2.72 -5.92 -4.27
N VAL A 74 3.75 -5.94 -5.14
CA VAL A 74 5.08 -6.49 -4.80
C VAL A 74 6.16 -5.44 -4.48
N HIS A 75 5.81 -4.18 -4.24
CA HIS A 75 6.79 -3.22 -3.71
C HIS A 75 7.24 -3.68 -2.31
N LEU A 76 8.51 -3.41 -1.95
CA LEU A 76 9.12 -4.05 -0.78
C LEU A 76 8.62 -3.52 0.57
N ASP A 77 7.94 -2.38 0.59
CA ASP A 77 7.18 -1.86 1.71
C ASP A 77 5.79 -2.50 1.86
N HIS A 78 5.42 -3.42 0.97
CA HIS A 78 4.23 -4.27 1.06
C HIS A 78 4.61 -5.75 1.15
N ALA A 79 5.59 -6.19 0.35
CA ALA A 79 5.96 -7.58 0.17
C ALA A 79 7.31 -7.96 0.79
N GLY A 80 8.04 -7.02 1.38
CA GLY A 80 9.39 -7.25 1.90
C GLY A 80 9.45 -8.28 3.03
N GLY A 81 8.39 -8.38 3.83
CA GLY A 81 8.25 -9.41 4.87
C GLY A 81 7.71 -10.76 4.39
N ALA A 82 7.28 -10.87 3.13
CA ALA A 82 6.43 -11.97 2.67
C ALA A 82 7.10 -13.35 2.80
N GLY A 83 8.37 -13.47 2.39
CA GLY A 83 9.11 -14.73 2.49
C GLY A 83 9.29 -15.22 3.92
N SER A 84 9.73 -14.33 4.81
CA SER A 84 9.92 -14.62 6.24
C SER A 84 8.61 -14.94 6.94
N LEU A 85 7.54 -14.22 6.61
CA LEU A 85 6.21 -14.47 7.16
C LEU A 85 5.64 -15.80 6.67
N MET A 86 5.78 -16.14 5.38
CA MET A 86 5.39 -17.44 4.85
C MET A 86 6.16 -18.60 5.50
N ALA A 87 7.44 -18.40 5.87
CA ALA A 87 8.19 -19.40 6.62
C ALA A 87 7.63 -19.62 8.04
N ALA A 88 7.09 -18.58 8.66
CA ALA A 88 6.48 -18.64 9.99
C ALA A 88 5.02 -19.13 9.98
N LEU A 89 4.32 -19.06 8.85
CA LEU A 89 2.92 -19.44 8.67
C LEU A 89 2.84 -20.71 7.79
N PRO A 90 2.96 -21.92 8.35
CA PRO A 90 3.21 -23.13 7.57
C PRO A 90 2.07 -23.50 6.60
N GLU A 91 0.82 -23.27 6.98
CA GLU A 91 -0.37 -23.62 6.19
C GLU A 91 -0.80 -22.51 5.21
N ALA A 92 -0.24 -21.30 5.35
CA ALA A 92 -0.66 -20.17 4.53
C ALA A 92 -0.30 -20.36 3.05
N ARG A 93 -1.16 -19.85 2.17
CA ARG A 93 -0.86 -19.66 0.74
C ARG A 93 -0.67 -18.17 0.46
N LEU A 94 0.37 -17.82 -0.30
CA LEU A 94 0.58 -16.45 -0.73
C LEU A 94 -0.24 -16.17 -1.98
N VAL A 95 -1.08 -15.15 -1.93
CA VAL A 95 -1.93 -14.73 -3.05
C VAL A 95 -1.39 -13.42 -3.59
N VAL A 96 -1.17 -13.35 -4.90
CA VAL A 96 -0.58 -12.19 -5.56
C VAL A 96 -1.03 -12.10 -7.01
N HIS A 97 -0.97 -10.91 -7.59
CA HIS A 97 -1.24 -10.73 -9.01
C HIS A 97 -0.28 -11.59 -9.88
N PRO A 98 -0.73 -12.19 -11.00
CA PRO A 98 0.10 -13.02 -11.88
C PRO A 98 1.42 -12.36 -12.29
N ARG A 99 1.39 -11.05 -12.58
CA ARG A 99 2.59 -10.28 -12.93
C ARG A 99 3.59 -10.12 -11.77
N GLY A 100 3.13 -10.24 -10.52
CA GLY A 100 3.96 -10.20 -9.31
C GLY A 100 4.49 -11.57 -8.86
N ALA A 101 3.82 -12.67 -9.22
CA ALA A 101 4.13 -14.02 -8.74
C ALA A 101 5.60 -14.43 -8.93
N ARG A 102 6.17 -14.18 -10.13
CA ARG A 102 7.58 -14.46 -10.41
C ARG A 102 8.56 -13.69 -9.51
N HIS A 103 8.18 -12.48 -9.09
CA HIS A 103 9.03 -11.61 -8.27
C HIS A 103 9.02 -12.02 -6.81
N VAL A 104 7.96 -12.68 -6.36
CA VAL A 104 7.89 -13.23 -5.00
C VAL A 104 8.54 -14.61 -4.93
N ALA A 105 8.44 -15.40 -6.02
CA ALA A 105 9.17 -16.65 -6.14
C ALA A 105 10.69 -16.43 -6.25
N ASP A 106 11.12 -15.38 -6.94
CA ASP A 106 12.50 -14.94 -7.06
C ASP A 106 12.60 -13.41 -6.88
N PRO A 107 12.96 -12.94 -5.66
CA PRO A 107 13.01 -11.51 -5.33
C PRO A 107 14.25 -10.79 -5.86
N SER A 108 15.16 -11.47 -6.56
CA SER A 108 16.43 -10.90 -7.04
C SER A 108 16.26 -9.56 -7.78
N ARG A 109 15.22 -9.45 -8.63
CA ARG A 109 14.91 -8.20 -9.37
C ARG A 109 14.38 -7.08 -8.48
N LEU A 110 13.54 -7.41 -7.48
CA LEU A 110 13.02 -6.40 -6.54
C LEU A 110 14.16 -5.85 -5.67
N ILE A 111 15.04 -6.75 -5.21
CA ILE A 111 16.24 -6.39 -4.45
C ILE A 111 17.14 -5.48 -5.29
N ALA A 112 17.46 -5.88 -6.53
CA ALA A 112 18.31 -5.09 -7.41
C ALA A 112 17.75 -3.70 -7.71
N GLY A 113 16.44 -3.59 -7.98
CA GLY A 113 15.79 -2.30 -8.19
C GLY A 113 15.84 -1.41 -6.95
N THR A 114 15.64 -1.99 -5.77
CA THR A 114 15.71 -1.25 -4.49
C THR A 114 17.13 -0.78 -4.19
N ILE A 115 18.14 -1.62 -4.42
CA ILE A 115 19.55 -1.25 -4.27
C ILE A 115 19.93 -0.12 -5.23
N ALA A 116 19.41 -0.13 -6.46
CA ALA A 116 19.68 0.93 -7.43
C ALA A 116 19.14 2.31 -6.98
N VAL A 117 18.04 2.33 -6.21
CA VAL A 117 17.43 3.58 -5.72
C VAL A 117 18.06 4.04 -4.41
N TYR A 118 18.22 3.14 -3.44
CA TYR A 118 18.60 3.51 -2.07
C TYR A 118 20.06 3.20 -1.72
N GLY A 119 20.74 2.38 -2.52
CA GLY A 119 22.02 1.77 -2.17
C GLY A 119 21.86 0.52 -1.30
N GLU A 120 22.88 -0.35 -1.30
CA GLU A 120 22.82 -1.67 -0.67
C GLU A 120 22.61 -1.60 0.86
N GLU A 121 23.39 -0.77 1.55
CA GLU A 121 23.31 -0.63 3.00
C GLU A 121 21.94 -0.09 3.44
N ALA A 122 21.42 0.92 2.74
CA ALA A 122 20.13 1.50 3.08
C ALA A 122 18.98 0.52 2.77
N ALA A 123 19.04 -0.17 1.62
CA ALA A 123 18.07 -1.20 1.27
C ALA A 123 18.02 -2.32 2.33
N ARG A 124 19.18 -2.84 2.75
CA ARG A 124 19.23 -3.87 3.79
C ARG A 124 18.73 -3.37 5.14
N ARG A 125 19.06 -2.13 5.51
CA ARG A 125 18.55 -1.51 6.75
C ARG A 125 17.02 -1.38 6.72
N MET A 126 16.46 -0.93 5.60
CA MET A 126 15.02 -0.67 5.46
C MET A 126 14.21 -1.96 5.36
N TYR A 127 14.68 -2.96 4.63
CA TYR A 127 13.86 -4.12 4.27
C TYR A 127 14.33 -5.45 4.87
N GLY A 128 15.57 -5.54 5.36
CA GLY A 128 16.17 -6.80 5.79
C GLY A 128 16.49 -7.73 4.63
N ASP A 129 16.66 -9.02 4.92
CA ASP A 129 16.97 -10.04 3.92
C ASP A 129 15.66 -10.56 3.28
N ILE A 130 15.45 -10.26 1.99
CA ILE A 130 14.23 -10.66 1.28
C ILE A 130 14.33 -12.14 0.88
N LEU A 131 13.47 -12.97 1.47
CA LEU A 131 13.41 -14.39 1.19
C LEU A 131 12.41 -14.71 0.05
N PRO A 132 12.72 -15.71 -0.81
CA PRO A 132 11.76 -16.19 -1.80
C PRO A 132 10.63 -16.98 -1.15
N VAL A 133 9.49 -17.06 -1.82
CA VAL A 133 8.39 -17.97 -1.45
C VAL A 133 8.36 -19.16 -2.41
N ALA A 134 8.22 -20.37 -1.87
CA ALA A 134 8.12 -21.57 -2.68
C ALA A 134 6.95 -21.47 -3.66
N ALA A 135 7.21 -21.69 -4.96
CA ALA A 135 6.20 -21.54 -6.01
C ALA A 135 4.93 -22.39 -5.79
N THR A 136 5.06 -23.55 -5.13
CA THR A 136 3.93 -24.42 -4.76
C THR A 136 2.97 -23.80 -3.74
N ARG A 137 3.40 -22.75 -3.03
CA ARG A 137 2.58 -22.00 -2.06
C ARG A 137 2.06 -20.67 -2.63
N ILE A 138 2.36 -20.35 -3.89
CA ILE A 138 1.91 -19.12 -4.54
C ILE A 138 0.61 -19.39 -5.31
N VAL A 139 -0.34 -18.47 -5.18
CA VAL A 139 -1.61 -18.42 -5.90
C VAL A 139 -1.64 -17.16 -6.74
N GLU A 140 -1.69 -17.33 -8.06
CA GLU A 140 -1.89 -16.22 -8.98
C GLU A 140 -3.37 -15.82 -9.00
N ALA A 141 -3.66 -14.63 -8.48
CA ALA A 141 -5.01 -14.10 -8.38
C ALA A 141 -5.48 -13.44 -9.68
N ARG A 142 -6.56 -13.94 -10.26
CA ARG A 142 -7.21 -13.33 -11.43
C ARG A 142 -8.22 -12.27 -10.99
N ASP A 143 -8.49 -11.32 -11.87
CA ASP A 143 -9.57 -10.35 -11.66
C ASP A 143 -10.92 -11.07 -11.43
N GLY A 144 -11.64 -10.62 -10.39
CA GLY A 144 -12.90 -11.21 -9.94
C GLY A 144 -12.76 -12.56 -9.21
N GLN A 145 -11.56 -13.08 -9.00
CA GLN A 145 -11.37 -14.34 -8.28
C GLN A 145 -11.80 -14.19 -6.82
N THR A 146 -12.48 -15.21 -6.29
CA THR A 146 -12.87 -15.28 -4.89
C THR A 146 -12.02 -16.27 -4.09
N LEU A 147 -11.79 -15.97 -2.82
CA LEU A 147 -11.16 -16.84 -1.83
C LEU A 147 -12.14 -17.06 -0.68
N ALA A 148 -12.21 -18.29 -0.18
CA ALA A 148 -13.00 -18.60 1.01
C ALA A 148 -12.09 -18.52 2.25
N LEU A 149 -12.37 -17.58 3.14
CA LEU A 149 -11.78 -17.49 4.48
C LEU A 149 -12.78 -18.05 5.49
N GLY A 150 -12.77 -19.37 5.67
CA GLY A 150 -13.88 -20.08 6.33
C GLY A 150 -15.19 -19.86 5.57
N ARG A 151 -16.14 -19.13 6.17
CA ARG A 151 -17.43 -18.76 5.54
C ARG A 151 -17.45 -17.37 4.91
N ARG A 152 -16.38 -16.59 5.09
CA ARG A 152 -16.25 -15.21 4.62
C ARG A 152 -15.60 -15.22 3.25
N GLU A 153 -16.24 -14.60 2.26
CA GLU A 153 -15.70 -14.51 0.90
C GLU A 153 -14.82 -13.27 0.76
N LEU A 154 -13.64 -13.41 0.14
CA LEU A 154 -12.79 -12.30 -0.27
C LEU A 154 -12.73 -12.26 -1.80
N THR A 155 -13.17 -11.16 -2.42
CA THR A 155 -13.09 -10.95 -3.87
C THR A 155 -11.86 -10.12 -4.22
N LEU A 156 -11.08 -10.57 -5.20
CA LEU A 156 -9.86 -9.90 -5.67
C LEU A 156 -10.14 -9.14 -6.96
N PHE A 157 -9.81 -7.87 -7.02
CA PHE A 157 -9.94 -7.02 -8.20
C PHE A 157 -8.58 -6.57 -8.71
N ASP A 158 -8.36 -6.66 -10.02
CA ASP A 158 -7.21 -6.02 -10.65
C ASP A 158 -7.40 -4.50 -10.59
N THR A 159 -6.46 -3.81 -9.95
CA THR A 159 -6.53 -2.35 -9.71
C THR A 159 -5.23 -1.68 -10.15
N PRO A 160 -4.90 -1.69 -11.45
CA PRO A 160 -3.67 -1.13 -11.95
C PRO A 160 -3.66 0.41 -11.87
N GLY A 161 -2.49 1.01 -12.07
CA GLY A 161 -2.34 2.46 -12.16
C GLY A 161 -1.19 2.95 -11.30
N HIS A 162 -1.16 2.56 -10.03
CA HIS A 162 0.04 2.68 -9.20
C HIS A 162 1.12 1.70 -9.68
N ALA A 163 0.75 0.41 -9.77
CA ALA A 163 1.57 -0.64 -10.37
C ALA A 163 0.73 -1.55 -11.25
N ARG A 164 1.33 -2.22 -12.25
CA ARG A 164 0.58 -3.15 -13.13
C ARG A 164 0.26 -4.50 -12.48
N HIS A 165 0.70 -4.70 -11.26
CA HIS A 165 0.54 -5.94 -10.49
C HIS A 165 -0.16 -5.66 -9.16
N HIS A 166 -1.17 -4.79 -9.19
CA HIS A 166 -1.86 -4.31 -8.00
C HIS A 166 -3.26 -4.93 -7.89
N LEU A 167 -3.61 -5.39 -6.70
CA LEU A 167 -4.88 -5.98 -6.34
C LEU A 167 -5.56 -5.15 -5.25
N SER A 168 -6.89 -5.09 -5.32
CA SER A 168 -7.73 -4.66 -4.21
C SER A 168 -8.58 -5.83 -3.75
N ILE A 169 -8.76 -5.97 -2.45
CA ILE A 169 -9.46 -7.10 -1.83
C ILE A 169 -10.76 -6.57 -1.23
N ARG A 170 -11.90 -6.99 -1.78
CA ARG A 170 -13.21 -6.70 -1.19
C ARG A 170 -13.60 -7.80 -0.24
N ASP A 171 -13.91 -7.41 0.98
CA ASP A 171 -14.50 -8.30 1.96
C ASP A 171 -16.01 -8.48 1.72
N GLY A 172 -16.46 -9.73 1.57
CA GLY A 172 -17.85 -10.09 1.30
C GLY A 172 -18.81 -9.80 2.46
N ASP A 173 -18.34 -9.89 3.70
CA ASP A 173 -19.19 -9.71 4.89
C ASP A 173 -19.48 -8.23 5.16
N THR A 174 -18.45 -7.38 5.10
CA THR A 174 -18.59 -5.94 5.42
C THR A 174 -18.73 -5.04 4.20
N GLY A 175 -18.38 -5.53 3.01
CA GLY A 175 -18.27 -4.75 1.79
C GLY A 175 -17.10 -3.76 1.76
N GLN A 176 -16.23 -3.76 2.78
CA GLN A 176 -15.06 -2.89 2.86
C GLN A 176 -13.94 -3.40 1.93
N ILE A 177 -13.00 -2.52 1.57
CA ILE A 177 -11.96 -2.84 0.59
C ILE A 177 -10.57 -2.55 1.16
N PHE A 178 -9.66 -3.50 1.00
CA PHE A 178 -8.22 -3.31 1.22
C PHE A 178 -7.58 -2.97 -0.13
N ALA A 179 -7.16 -1.72 -0.29
CA ALA A 179 -6.89 -1.13 -1.60
C ALA A 179 -5.41 -0.81 -1.86
N GLY A 180 -4.51 -1.19 -0.94
CA GLY A 180 -3.08 -0.89 -1.06
C GLY A 180 -2.86 0.60 -1.34
N ASP A 181 -2.12 0.87 -2.40
CA ASP A 181 -1.76 2.22 -2.85
C ASP A 181 -2.63 2.71 -4.01
N SER A 182 -3.50 1.86 -4.55
CA SER A 182 -4.42 2.24 -5.63
C SER A 182 -5.55 3.16 -5.17
N PHE A 183 -5.75 3.31 -3.86
CA PHE A 183 -6.62 4.33 -3.27
C PHE A 183 -5.82 5.39 -2.48
N GLY A 184 -4.55 5.56 -2.83
CA GLY A 184 -3.66 6.57 -2.30
C GLY A 184 -3.06 6.26 -0.93
N LEU A 185 -2.13 7.13 -0.55
CA LEU A 185 -1.48 7.22 0.74
C LEU A 185 -2.23 8.20 1.63
N SER A 186 -1.84 8.21 2.90
CA SER A 186 -2.67 8.50 4.04
C SER A 186 -1.82 8.74 5.27
N TYR A 187 -1.80 9.94 5.89
CA TYR A 187 -1.01 10.19 7.12
C TYR A 187 -1.83 10.76 8.27
N ARG A 188 -1.81 10.10 9.44
CA ARG A 188 -2.71 10.44 10.55
C ARG A 188 -2.34 11.83 11.11
N GLU A 189 -1.10 12.27 10.87
CA GLU A 189 -0.61 13.62 11.17
C GLU A 189 -1.38 14.75 10.48
N LEU A 190 -2.02 14.46 9.34
CA LEU A 190 -2.77 15.46 8.56
C LEU A 190 -4.30 15.31 8.72
N ASP A 191 -4.77 14.35 9.53
CA ASP A 191 -6.20 14.20 9.78
C ASP A 191 -6.74 15.47 10.49
N ARG A 192 -7.91 15.94 10.06
CA ARG A 192 -8.52 17.20 10.53
C ARG A 192 -9.98 16.99 10.87
N ASP A 193 -10.37 17.30 12.11
CA ASP A 193 -11.75 17.13 12.60
C ASP A 193 -12.31 15.71 12.37
N GLY A 194 -11.47 14.69 12.51
CA GLY A 194 -11.83 13.29 12.24
C GLY A 194 -11.97 12.93 10.75
N ARG A 195 -11.61 13.85 9.84
CA ARG A 195 -11.56 13.61 8.40
C ARG A 195 -10.16 13.20 7.98
N CYS A 196 -10.11 12.13 7.20
CA CYS A 196 -8.92 11.65 6.52
C CYS A 196 -8.75 12.35 5.17
N PHE A 197 -7.57 12.24 4.57
CA PHE A 197 -7.30 12.60 3.18
C PHE A 197 -6.89 11.35 2.40
N ALA A 198 -6.58 11.49 1.10
CA ALA A 198 -5.88 10.48 0.32
C ALA A 198 -5.03 11.20 -0.73
N PHE A 199 -3.79 10.76 -0.93
CA PHE A 199 -2.83 11.38 -1.85
C PHE A 199 -2.26 10.32 -2.80
N PRO A 200 -2.20 10.55 -4.12
CA PRO A 200 -1.78 9.51 -5.05
C PRO A 200 -0.30 9.14 -4.87
N ALA A 201 0.00 7.85 -4.95
CA ALA A 201 1.35 7.32 -5.07
C ALA A 201 1.66 7.03 -6.54
N THR A 202 2.61 7.75 -7.14
CA THR A 202 2.99 7.59 -8.54
C THR A 202 4.29 6.79 -8.71
N THR A 203 4.74 6.10 -7.66
CA THR A 203 5.95 5.27 -7.59
C THR A 203 5.78 3.82 -8.08
N PRO A 204 6.78 3.14 -8.69
CA PRO A 204 7.80 3.52 -9.68
C PRO A 204 7.58 2.83 -11.07
N VAL A 205 8.20 3.32 -12.15
CA VAL A 205 8.22 2.86 -13.59
C VAL A 205 6.90 2.47 -14.30
N GLN A 206 5.81 2.26 -13.58
CA GLN A 206 4.57 1.68 -14.10
C GLN A 206 3.34 2.53 -13.85
N PHE A 207 3.54 3.75 -13.36
CA PHE A 207 2.45 4.70 -13.17
C PHE A 207 1.68 4.88 -14.48
N ASP A 208 0.35 4.73 -14.40
CA ASP A 208 -0.59 4.95 -15.49
C ASP A 208 -1.79 5.71 -14.91
N PRO A 209 -1.91 7.03 -15.18
CA PRO A 209 -2.98 7.82 -14.60
C PRO A 209 -4.35 7.32 -15.05
N ALA A 210 -4.53 7.00 -16.33
CA ALA A 210 -5.82 6.56 -16.86
C ALA A 210 -6.26 5.22 -16.23
N ALA A 211 -5.32 4.31 -15.99
CA ALA A 211 -5.59 3.08 -15.24
C ALA A 211 -5.93 3.36 -13.77
N LEU A 212 -5.21 4.28 -13.13
CA LEU A 212 -5.46 4.63 -11.73
C LEU A 212 -6.85 5.25 -11.53
N HIS A 213 -7.30 6.13 -12.43
CA HIS A 213 -8.67 6.65 -12.43
C HIS A 213 -9.70 5.49 -12.45
N ARG A 214 -9.55 4.52 -13.36
CA ARG A 214 -10.46 3.37 -13.44
C ARG A 214 -10.43 2.51 -12.16
N SER A 215 -9.29 2.37 -11.52
CA SER A 215 -9.15 1.65 -10.26
C SER A 215 -9.85 2.37 -9.10
N VAL A 216 -9.69 3.70 -9.01
CA VAL A 216 -10.42 4.53 -8.03
C VAL A 216 -11.93 4.44 -8.26
N ASP A 217 -12.39 4.53 -9.51
CA ASP A 217 -13.80 4.37 -9.90
C ASP A 217 -14.35 2.99 -9.51
N LEU A 218 -13.59 1.91 -9.76
CA LEU A 218 -13.97 0.55 -9.40
C LEU A 218 -14.14 0.43 -7.88
N ILE A 219 -13.15 0.89 -7.10
CA ILE A 219 -13.16 0.82 -5.63
C ILE A 219 -14.34 1.62 -5.06
N ALA A 220 -14.52 2.87 -5.48
CA ALA A 220 -15.62 3.72 -5.04
C ALA A 220 -16.99 3.18 -5.50
N GLY A 221 -17.04 2.58 -6.69
CA GLY A 221 -18.23 1.98 -7.29
C GLY A 221 -18.76 0.77 -6.53
N GLN A 222 -17.92 0.07 -5.76
CA GLN A 222 -18.36 -0.97 -4.82
C GLN A 222 -19.10 -0.41 -3.60
N ARG A 223 -19.14 0.91 -3.42
CA ARG A 223 -19.78 1.65 -2.32
C ARG A 223 -19.37 1.15 -0.92
N PRO A 224 -18.06 0.95 -0.64
CA PRO A 224 -17.63 0.58 0.70
C PRO A 224 -17.91 1.74 1.67
N THR A 225 -18.21 1.41 2.93
CA THR A 225 -18.27 2.43 4.01
C THR A 225 -16.89 2.85 4.49
N ALA A 226 -15.87 2.02 4.25
CA ALA A 226 -14.47 2.29 4.55
C ALA A 226 -13.55 1.56 3.56
N VAL A 227 -12.41 2.19 3.27
CA VAL A 227 -11.29 1.61 2.52
C VAL A 227 -10.08 1.52 3.46
N TYR A 228 -9.30 0.46 3.34
CA TYR A 228 -8.04 0.27 4.06
C TYR A 228 -6.89 0.42 3.08
N VAL A 229 -6.12 1.49 3.22
CA VAL A 229 -4.87 1.70 2.48
C VAL A 229 -3.71 1.16 3.31
N THR A 230 -2.63 0.72 2.66
CA THR A 230 -1.47 0.18 3.40
C THR A 230 -0.78 1.30 4.17
N HIS A 231 -0.63 2.47 3.55
CA HIS A 231 -0.05 3.63 4.23
C HIS A 231 -1.10 4.33 5.08
N TYR A 232 -1.26 3.76 6.30
CA TYR A 232 -2.02 4.15 7.50
C TYR A 232 -3.45 3.65 7.73
N SER A 233 -3.89 2.63 6.99
CA SER A 233 -5.12 1.88 7.28
C SER A 233 -6.43 2.63 6.97
N ARG A 234 -7.42 2.56 7.86
CA ARG A 234 -8.82 2.88 7.58
C ARG A 234 -9.00 4.34 7.16
N VAL A 235 -9.72 4.56 6.06
CA VAL A 235 -10.27 5.85 5.62
C VAL A 235 -11.77 5.72 5.37
N GLY A 236 -12.50 6.81 5.61
CA GLY A 236 -13.94 6.94 5.34
C GLY A 236 -14.22 8.04 4.32
N ASP A 237 -15.50 8.36 4.11
CA ASP A 237 -15.92 9.41 3.16
C ASP A 237 -15.42 9.14 1.72
N ILE A 238 -15.67 7.92 1.27
CA ILE A 238 -15.11 7.35 0.03
C ILE A 238 -15.46 8.18 -1.22
N PRO A 239 -16.69 8.69 -1.40
CA PRO A 239 -17.00 9.53 -2.56
C PRO A 239 -16.16 10.81 -2.63
N ARG A 240 -15.91 11.48 -1.49
CA ARG A 240 -15.06 12.67 -1.45
C ARG A 240 -13.61 12.30 -1.74
N LEU A 241 -13.08 11.26 -1.09
CA LEU A 241 -11.69 10.85 -1.30
C LEU A 241 -11.42 10.41 -2.75
N ALA A 242 -12.36 9.72 -3.39
CA ALA A 242 -12.26 9.38 -4.80
C ALA A 242 -12.18 10.64 -5.69
N ALA A 243 -13.04 11.63 -5.45
CA ALA A 243 -13.00 12.91 -6.18
C ALA A 243 -11.68 13.67 -5.94
N ASP A 244 -11.19 13.70 -4.69
CA ASP A 244 -9.91 14.29 -4.33
C ASP A 244 -8.75 13.60 -5.06
N LEU A 245 -8.76 12.25 -5.11
CA LEU A 245 -7.75 11.46 -5.81
C LEU A 245 -7.75 11.73 -7.31
N HIS A 246 -8.90 11.73 -7.98
CA HIS A 246 -8.96 12.03 -9.42
C HIS A 246 -8.33 13.38 -9.74
N ARG A 247 -8.69 14.43 -8.99
CA ARG A 247 -8.11 15.77 -9.19
C ARG A 247 -6.59 15.77 -8.93
N LEU A 248 -6.12 15.05 -7.91
CA LEU A 248 -4.69 14.98 -7.61
C LEU A 248 -3.92 14.17 -8.66
N ILE A 249 -4.49 13.08 -9.19
CA ILE A 249 -3.91 12.28 -10.27
C ILE A 249 -3.75 13.16 -11.52
N ASP A 250 -4.80 13.91 -11.90
CA ASP A 250 -4.74 14.88 -13.01
C ASP A 250 -3.66 15.94 -12.76
N ALA A 251 -3.59 16.51 -11.54
CA ALA A 251 -2.58 17.50 -11.20
C ALA A 251 -1.14 16.97 -11.31
N HIS A 252 -0.90 15.71 -10.94
CA HIS A 252 0.40 15.05 -11.08
C HIS A 252 0.74 14.79 -12.56
N ALA A 253 -0.21 14.26 -13.33
CA ALA A 253 -0.04 13.99 -14.75
C ALA A 253 0.21 15.28 -15.54
N ASP A 254 -0.57 16.32 -15.29
CA ASP A 254 -0.41 17.63 -15.93
C ASP A 254 0.92 18.28 -15.58
N LEU A 255 1.36 18.19 -14.31
CA LEU A 255 2.69 18.66 -13.92
C LEU A 255 3.78 17.94 -14.72
N ALA A 256 3.71 16.62 -14.81
CA ALA A 256 4.69 15.85 -15.56
C ALA A 256 4.71 16.23 -17.05
N LEU A 257 3.55 16.38 -17.68
CA LEU A 257 3.46 16.79 -19.08
C LEU A 257 3.99 18.21 -19.32
N ARG A 258 3.70 19.16 -18.41
CA ARG A 258 4.25 20.54 -18.49
C ARG A 258 5.77 20.57 -18.37
N GLU A 259 6.32 19.75 -17.48
CA GLU A 259 7.77 19.73 -17.18
C GLU A 259 8.56 18.75 -18.05
N ARG A 260 7.91 18.15 -19.07
CA ARG A 260 8.46 17.05 -19.89
C ARG A 260 9.83 17.36 -20.48
N ASP A 261 10.01 18.57 -20.98
CA ASP A 261 11.19 18.98 -21.75
C ASP A 261 12.11 19.91 -20.96
N GLY A 262 13.40 19.91 -21.30
CA GLY A 262 14.40 20.84 -20.75
C GLY A 262 15.19 20.32 -19.54
N PRO A 263 16.36 20.92 -19.26
CA PRO A 263 17.33 20.40 -18.29
C PRO A 263 16.83 20.52 -16.85
N GLY A 264 17.11 19.54 -15.99
CA GLY A 264 16.68 19.61 -14.59
C GLY A 264 15.21 19.24 -14.36
N ARG A 265 14.62 18.41 -15.24
CA ARG A 265 13.23 17.90 -15.12
C ARG A 265 12.89 17.40 -13.72
N HIS A 266 13.74 16.55 -13.14
CA HIS A 266 13.53 16.01 -11.78
C HIS A 266 13.31 17.11 -10.75
N GLN A 267 14.19 18.12 -10.72
CA GLN A 267 14.11 19.24 -9.77
C GLN A 267 12.82 20.05 -9.93
N ARG A 268 12.35 20.26 -11.18
CA ARG A 268 11.09 20.94 -11.45
C ARG A 268 9.87 20.10 -11.05
N LEU A 269 9.91 18.78 -11.26
CA LEU A 269 8.88 17.86 -10.78
C LEU A 269 8.79 17.89 -9.25
N THR A 270 9.92 17.75 -8.55
CA THR A 270 9.99 17.84 -7.08
C THR A 270 9.42 19.18 -6.58
N ALA A 271 9.81 20.30 -7.19
CA ALA A 271 9.32 21.62 -6.82
C ALA A 271 7.81 21.78 -7.09
N GLY A 272 7.32 21.31 -8.24
CA GLY A 272 5.90 21.36 -8.58
C GLY A 272 5.03 20.48 -7.67
N LEU A 273 5.52 19.30 -7.30
CA LEU A 273 4.85 18.41 -6.34
C LEU A 273 4.79 19.03 -4.95
N ALA A 274 5.85 19.70 -4.50
CA ALA A 274 5.83 20.47 -3.26
C ALA A 274 4.74 21.56 -3.28
N GLN A 275 4.56 22.25 -4.41
CA GLN A 275 3.46 23.23 -4.57
C GLN A 275 2.08 22.57 -4.54
N ILE A 276 1.93 21.39 -5.15
CA ILE A 276 0.67 20.60 -5.06
C ILE A 276 0.37 20.23 -3.61
N VAL A 277 1.37 19.78 -2.85
CA VAL A 277 1.23 19.43 -1.43
C VAL A 277 0.80 20.64 -0.59
N ILE A 278 1.43 21.80 -0.77
CA ILE A 278 1.06 23.04 -0.06
C ILE A 278 -0.37 23.45 -0.41
N ALA A 279 -0.71 23.50 -1.71
CA ALA A 279 -2.04 23.87 -2.16
C ALA A 279 -3.11 22.90 -1.62
N GLU A 280 -2.79 21.61 -1.55
CA GLU A 280 -3.68 20.61 -0.96
C GLU A 280 -3.84 20.79 0.55
N GLY A 281 -2.76 21.07 1.27
CA GLY A 281 -2.81 21.37 2.70
C GLY A 281 -3.69 22.57 3.01
N GLN A 282 -3.60 23.63 2.22
CA GLN A 282 -4.49 24.80 2.34
C GLN A 282 -5.94 24.45 2.06
N ARG A 283 -6.21 23.64 1.02
CA ARG A 283 -7.56 23.24 0.64
C ARG A 283 -8.23 22.33 1.68
N GLN A 284 -7.45 21.44 2.30
CA GLN A 284 -7.93 20.48 3.30
C GLN A 284 -7.91 21.04 4.73
N ASP A 285 -7.39 22.26 4.94
CA ASP A 285 -7.15 22.85 6.27
C ASP A 285 -6.28 21.95 7.16
N TRP A 286 -5.20 21.40 6.60
CA TRP A 286 -4.25 20.61 7.38
C TRP A 286 -3.59 21.47 8.46
N ALA A 287 -3.43 20.90 9.66
CA ALA A 287 -2.94 21.64 10.82
C ALA A 287 -1.43 21.96 10.77
N LEU A 288 -0.67 21.29 9.91
CA LEU A 288 0.76 21.51 9.77
C LEU A 288 1.04 22.77 8.95
N ARG A 289 2.08 23.52 9.37
CA ARG A 289 2.62 24.62 8.56
C ARG A 289 3.37 24.05 7.36
N ASP A 290 3.52 24.84 6.30
CA ASP A 290 4.16 24.42 5.04
C ASP A 290 5.51 23.71 5.24
N ASP A 291 6.41 24.24 6.08
CA ASP A 291 7.72 23.63 6.33
C ASP A 291 7.60 22.20 6.91
N ASP A 292 6.72 22.02 7.91
CA ASP A 292 6.50 20.74 8.59
C ASP A 292 5.75 19.75 7.69
N LEU A 293 4.82 20.26 6.88
CA LEU A 293 4.10 19.50 5.87
C LEU A 293 5.04 18.97 4.79
N LEU A 294 5.92 19.84 4.26
CA LEU A 294 6.92 19.44 3.27
C LEU A 294 7.92 18.45 3.85
N ALA A 295 8.32 18.61 5.12
CA ALA A 295 9.18 17.65 5.80
C ALA A 295 8.50 16.28 5.95
N LEU A 296 7.21 16.25 6.28
CA LEU A 296 6.42 15.01 6.37
C LEU A 296 6.31 14.31 5.01
N MET A 297 6.03 15.07 3.95
CA MET A 297 5.79 14.57 2.59
C MET A 297 7.06 14.44 1.75
N ALA A 298 8.24 14.75 2.30
CA ALA A 298 9.48 14.89 1.53
C ALA A 298 9.82 13.61 0.73
N MET A 299 9.64 12.45 1.37
CA MET A 299 9.88 11.16 0.74
C MET A 299 8.91 10.92 -0.42
N ASP A 300 7.61 11.16 -0.22
CA ASP A 300 6.58 10.98 -1.23
C ASP A 300 6.76 11.93 -2.41
N ILE A 301 7.16 13.18 -2.16
CA ILE A 301 7.46 14.17 -3.20
C ILE A 301 8.60 13.68 -4.09
N GLU A 302 9.71 13.22 -3.49
CA GLU A 302 10.86 12.72 -4.23
C GLU A 302 10.50 11.46 -5.04
N LEU A 303 9.82 10.52 -4.39
CA LEU A 303 9.38 9.26 -4.97
C LEU A 303 8.38 9.47 -6.12
N ASN A 304 7.40 10.36 -5.96
CA ASN A 304 6.46 10.70 -7.01
C ASN A 304 7.17 11.42 -8.18
N ALA A 305 8.14 12.30 -7.92
CA ALA A 305 8.92 12.95 -8.98
C ALA A 305 9.67 11.92 -9.84
N GLN A 306 10.30 10.92 -9.22
CA GLN A 306 10.96 9.82 -9.94
C GLN A 306 9.97 9.01 -10.78
N GLY A 307 8.81 8.67 -10.18
CA GLY A 307 7.76 7.92 -10.85
C GLY A 307 7.18 8.64 -12.08
N LEU A 308 6.91 9.94 -11.95
CA LEU A 308 6.47 10.79 -13.05
C LEU A 308 7.53 10.92 -14.14
N GLY A 309 8.80 11.06 -13.77
CA GLY A 309 9.91 11.06 -14.73
C GLY A 309 9.97 9.77 -15.54
N ALA A 310 9.87 8.62 -14.87
CA ALA A 310 9.87 7.32 -15.52
C ALA A 310 8.64 7.09 -16.43
N TRP A 311 7.46 7.59 -16.02
CA TRP A 311 6.26 7.55 -16.85
C TRP A 311 6.45 8.30 -18.17
N LEU A 312 7.04 9.50 -18.14
CA LEU A 312 7.33 10.29 -19.34
C LEU A 312 8.34 9.61 -20.27
N ASP A 313 9.31 8.88 -19.73
CA ASP A 313 10.34 8.19 -20.51
C ASP A 313 9.78 6.92 -21.19
N ALA A 314 8.65 6.40 -20.72
CA ALA A 314 7.95 5.26 -21.30
C ALA A 314 6.83 5.64 -22.29
N ALA A 315 6.51 6.95 -22.42
CA ALA A 315 5.36 7.49 -23.14
C ALA A 315 5.68 8.07 -24.53
#